data_AF-A0AAV7PS88-F1
#
_entry.id   AF-A0AAV7PS88-F1
#
_cell.length_a   1.000
_cell.length_b   1.000
_cell.length_c   1.000
_cell.angle_alpha   90.00
_cell.angle_beta   90.00
_cell.angle_gamma   90.00
#
_symmetry.space_group_name_H-M   'P 1'
#
loop_
_entity.id
_entity.type
_entity.pdbx_description
1 polymer ?
#
loop_
_entity_poly.entity_id
_entity_poly.type
_entity_poly.pdbx_seq_one_letter_code
_entity_poly.pdbx_strand_id
1 'polypeptide(L)'
;MKGITRYSYTWGADIHKICKTIVEATPHTYTTLKNTFTMHCEHYANPDYKRFLLRQTDQKSEESVDAFYAWLKKPASTCALPDEEDEVGAQFIQRCASSKFRKRILQEPNMGMQDILTLEQSKELSKARAAAMEQPQTPQVKAKPATLC
;
A
#
# COMPACT_ATOMS: atom_id res chain seq x y z
N MET A 1 -15.04 15.61 28.71
CA MET A 1 -14.32 16.87 28.38
C MET A 1 -13.11 17.21 29.27
N LYS A 2 -12.73 16.42 30.29
CA LYS A 2 -11.50 16.66 31.12
C LYS A 2 -10.28 15.78 30.77
N GLY A 3 -10.41 14.87 29.79
CA GLY A 3 -9.38 13.88 29.47
C GLY A 3 -8.27 14.41 28.57
N ILE A 4 -8.62 15.08 27.47
CA ILE A 4 -7.67 15.44 26.39
C ILE A 4 -6.58 16.41 26.89
N THR A 5 -6.95 17.42 27.69
CA THR A 5 -5.99 18.37 28.28
C THR A 5 -5.06 17.70 29.29
N ARG A 6 -5.51 16.63 29.98
CA ARG A 6 -4.69 15.91 30.97
C ARG A 6 -3.60 15.07 30.33
N TYR A 7 -3.86 14.47 29.17
CA TYR A 7 -2.89 13.64 28.43
C TYR A 7 -1.96 14.45 27.53
N SER A 8 -2.30 15.70 27.20
CA SER A 8 -1.43 16.55 26.35
C SER A 8 -0.04 16.81 26.94
N TYR A 9 0.11 16.79 28.27
CA TYR A 9 1.40 16.95 28.95
C TYR A 9 2.36 15.77 28.75
N THR A 10 1.85 14.58 28.41
CA THR A 10 2.69 13.41 28.13
C THR A 10 3.17 13.37 26.67
N TRP A 11 2.70 14.29 25.82
CA TRP A 11 3.03 14.36 24.39
C TRP A 11 4.15 15.36 24.08
N GLY A 12 4.69 16.03 25.11
CA GLY A 12 5.75 17.03 24.95
C GLY A 12 5.23 18.46 24.81
N ALA A 13 6.10 19.43 25.14
CA ALA A 13 5.75 20.84 25.26
C ALA A 13 5.23 21.46 23.96
N ASP A 14 5.78 21.05 22.81
CA ASP A 14 5.40 21.59 21.50
C ASP A 14 4.00 21.12 21.07
N ILE A 15 3.70 19.83 21.26
CA ILE A 15 2.38 19.28 20.95
C ILE A 15 1.34 19.87 21.91
N HIS A 16 1.67 20.02 23.19
CA HIS A 16 0.80 20.69 24.16
C HIS A 16 0.46 22.13 23.74
N LYS A 17 1.46 22.90 23.29
CA LYS A 17 1.28 24.27 22.82
C LYS A 17 0.38 24.34 21.57
N ILE A 18 0.59 23.46 20.60
CA ILE A 18 -0.24 23.37 19.38
C ILE A 18 -1.68 22.99 19.75
N CYS A 19 -1.88 21.95 20.58
CA CYS A 19 -3.20 21.55 21.03
C CYS A 19 -3.92 22.65 21.81
N LYS A 20 -3.21 23.41 22.65
CA LYS A 20 -3.78 24.53 23.40
C LYS A 20 -4.28 25.63 22.45
N THR A 21 -3.47 26.05 21.49
CA THR A 21 -3.86 27.05 20.48
C THR A 21 -5.09 26.61 19.68
N ILE A 22 -5.18 25.33 19.31
CA ILE A 22 -6.30 24.79 18.52
C ILE A 22 -7.58 24.66 19.36
N VAL A 23 -7.47 24.22 20.62
CA VAL A 23 -8.61 24.06 21.54
C VAL A 23 -9.20 25.40 21.97
N GLU A 24 -8.38 26.46 22.05
CA GLU A 24 -8.84 27.82 22.36
C GLU A 24 -9.61 28.46 21.18
N ALA A 25 -9.35 28.03 19.94
CA ALA A 25 -9.95 28.59 18.73
C ALA A 25 -11.24 27.91 18.25
N THR A 26 -11.56 26.69 18.72
CA THR A 26 -12.68 25.90 18.16
C THR A 26 -13.52 25.14 19.22
N PRO A 27 -14.79 24.78 18.90
CA PRO A 27 -15.65 24.00 19.79
C PRO A 27 -15.02 22.66 20.21
N HIS A 28 -15.12 22.34 21.51
CA HIS A 28 -14.34 21.33 22.24
C HIS A 28 -14.66 19.85 21.94
N THR A 29 -15.04 19.51 20.71
CA THR A 29 -15.30 18.14 20.29
C THR A 29 -14.01 17.48 19.79
N TYR A 30 -13.77 16.23 20.19
CA TYR A 30 -12.60 15.44 19.77
C TYR A 30 -12.43 15.39 18.24
N THR A 31 -13.53 15.28 17.50
CA THR A 31 -13.53 15.26 16.03
C THR A 31 -13.05 16.58 15.44
N THR A 32 -13.47 17.72 15.99
CA THR A 32 -13.05 19.06 15.57
C THR A 32 -11.56 19.28 15.81
N LEU A 33 -11.05 18.88 16.99
CA LEU A 33 -9.63 18.97 17.33
C LEU A 33 -8.79 18.08 16.41
N LYS A 34 -9.24 16.84 16.15
CA LYS A 34 -8.54 15.92 15.25
C LYS A 34 -8.46 16.52 13.84
N ASN A 35 -9.58 17.02 13.30
CA ASN A 35 -9.61 17.57 11.95
C ASN A 35 -8.75 18.83 11.81
N THR A 36 -8.82 19.76 12.76
CA THR A 36 -7.99 20.98 12.76
C THR A 36 -6.50 20.68 12.92
N PHE A 37 -6.15 19.74 13.80
CA PHE A 37 -4.77 19.26 13.92
C PHE A 37 -4.28 18.61 12.63
N THR A 38 -5.09 17.74 12.03
CA THR A 38 -4.78 17.12 10.73
C THR A 38 -4.57 18.18 9.66
N MET A 39 -5.47 19.16 9.53
CA MET A 39 -5.30 20.27 8.58
C MET A 39 -4.03 21.08 8.83
N HIS A 40 -3.71 21.36 10.10
CA HIS A 40 -2.49 22.07 10.46
C HIS A 40 -1.26 21.27 10.07
N CYS A 41 -1.24 19.95 10.30
CA CYS A 41 -0.15 19.06 9.89
C CYS A 41 -0.05 18.90 8.36
N GLU A 42 -1.19 18.85 7.66
CA GLU A 42 -1.27 18.79 6.19
C GLU A 42 -0.75 20.07 5.54
N HIS A 43 -0.94 21.25 6.17
CA HIS A 43 -0.36 22.50 5.68
C HIS A 43 1.18 22.48 5.61
N TYR A 44 1.84 21.77 6.53
CA TYR A 44 3.29 21.56 6.49
C TYR A 44 3.72 20.40 5.58
N ALA A 45 2.78 19.65 4.99
CA ALA A 45 3.09 18.63 4.02
C ALA A 45 3.42 19.30 2.68
N ASN A 46 4.70 19.38 2.34
CA ASN A 46 5.14 19.88 1.04
C ASN A 46 4.69 18.89 -0.07
N PRO A 47 3.81 19.29 -1.01
CA PRO A 47 3.33 18.41 -2.07
C PRO A 47 4.46 17.94 -3.00
N ASP A 48 5.48 18.76 -3.24
CA ASP A 48 6.63 18.40 -4.07
C ASP A 48 7.50 17.34 -3.39
N TYR A 49 7.63 17.40 -2.06
CA TYR A 49 8.31 16.35 -1.30
C TYR A 49 7.56 15.02 -1.39
N LYS A 50 6.23 15.03 -1.32
CA LYS A 50 5.41 13.82 -1.48
C LYS A 50 5.51 13.24 -2.89
N ARG A 51 5.55 14.09 -3.93
CA ARG A 51 5.84 13.67 -5.31
C ARG A 51 7.22 13.05 -5.44
N PHE A 52 8.23 13.63 -4.79
CA PHE A 52 9.56 13.04 -4.72
C PHE A 52 9.54 11.65 -4.06
N LEU A 53 8.85 11.49 -2.93
CA LEU A 53 8.69 10.19 -2.27
C LEU A 53 7.97 9.17 -3.16
N LEU A 54 6.89 9.56 -3.83
CA LEU A 54 6.20 8.72 -4.81
C LEU A 54 7.19 8.22 -5.88
N ARG A 55 7.98 9.14 -6.46
CA ARG A 55 8.97 8.86 -7.51
C ARG A 55 10.12 7.95 -7.07
N GLN A 56 10.44 7.96 -5.78
CA GLN A 56 11.47 7.11 -5.15
C GLN A 56 10.94 5.76 -4.65
N THR A 57 9.63 5.52 -4.74
CA THR A 57 9.04 4.26 -4.25
C THR A 57 9.29 3.15 -5.26
N ASP A 58 10.12 2.18 -4.88
CA ASP A 58 10.41 0.96 -5.63
C ASP A 58 9.70 -0.25 -4.99
N GLN A 59 9.26 -1.21 -5.81
CA GLN A 59 8.72 -2.48 -5.30
C GLN A 59 9.82 -3.26 -4.58
N LYS A 60 9.57 -3.68 -3.35
CA LYS A 60 10.53 -4.52 -2.60
C LYS A 60 10.57 -5.95 -3.14
N SER A 61 11.70 -6.64 -2.99
CA SER A 61 11.91 -7.98 -3.55
C SER A 61 10.90 -9.04 -3.05
N GLU A 62 10.37 -8.88 -1.85
CA GLU A 62 9.42 -9.82 -1.21
C GLU A 62 7.98 -9.27 -1.18
N GLU A 63 7.75 -8.11 -1.78
CA GLU A 63 6.46 -7.44 -1.74
C GLU A 63 5.59 -7.88 -2.91
N SER A 64 4.34 -8.24 -2.64
CA SER A 64 3.36 -8.54 -3.68
C SER A 64 3.02 -7.30 -4.49
N VAL A 65 2.60 -7.50 -5.74
CA VAL A 65 2.18 -6.41 -6.61
C VAL A 65 0.99 -5.62 -6.02
N ASP A 66 0.04 -6.31 -5.41
CA ASP A 66 -1.09 -5.68 -4.71
C ASP A 66 -0.63 -4.77 -3.56
N ALA A 67 0.32 -5.24 -2.75
CA ALA A 67 0.86 -4.46 -1.64
C ALA A 67 1.62 -3.23 -2.15
N PHE A 68 2.42 -3.39 -3.21
CA PHE A 68 3.14 -2.28 -3.82
C PHE A 68 2.18 -1.21 -4.37
N TYR A 69 1.11 -1.60 -5.06
CA TYR A 69 0.08 -0.66 -5.53
C TYR A 69 -0.60 0.07 -4.36
N ALA A 70 -0.96 -0.64 -3.29
CA ALA A 70 -1.51 -0.03 -2.08
C ALA A 70 -0.53 0.95 -1.41
N TRP A 71 0.78 0.68 -1.46
CA TRP A 71 1.81 1.58 -0.97
C TRP A 71 1.94 2.85 -1.82
N LEU A 72 1.86 2.75 -3.15
CA LEU A 72 1.91 3.91 -4.05
C LEU A 72 0.71 4.86 -3.85
N LYS A 73 -0.47 4.33 -3.52
CA LYS A 73 -1.66 5.16 -3.23
C LYS A 73 -1.52 6.05 -2.00
N LYS A 74 -0.73 5.65 -1.01
CA LYS A 74 -0.55 6.44 0.24
C LYS A 74 0.07 7.83 -0.01
N PRO A 75 1.25 7.96 -0.64
CA PRO A 75 1.78 9.27 -0.98
C PRO A 75 0.93 9.97 -2.04
N ALA A 76 0.37 9.24 -3.02
CA ALA A 76 -0.43 9.81 -4.10
C ALA A 76 -1.69 10.55 -3.61
N SER A 77 -2.47 9.95 -2.70
CA SER A 77 -3.67 10.57 -2.11
C SER A 77 -3.41 11.86 -1.32
N THR A 78 -2.18 12.07 -0.85
CA THR A 78 -1.77 13.32 -0.17
C THR A 78 -1.07 14.32 -1.09
N CYS A 79 -0.73 13.90 -2.31
CA CYS A 79 -0.22 14.79 -3.34
C CYS A 79 -1.43 15.40 -4.05
N ALA A 80 -1.49 16.72 -4.19
CA ALA A 80 -2.42 17.36 -5.11
C ALA A 80 -1.98 17.07 -6.57
N LEU A 81 -2.19 15.82 -7.02
CA LEU A 81 -1.92 15.38 -8.39
C LEU A 81 -3.12 15.74 -9.28
N PRO A 82 -2.88 16.12 -10.55
CA PRO A 82 -3.96 16.37 -11.50
C PRO A 82 -4.78 15.11 -11.81
N ASP A 83 -4.10 13.97 -11.94
CA ASP A 83 -4.69 12.64 -12.12
C ASP A 83 -3.90 11.64 -11.25
N GLU A 84 -4.55 11.11 -10.22
CA GLU A 84 -3.92 10.19 -9.26
C GLU A 84 -3.67 8.81 -9.88
N GLU A 85 -4.64 8.26 -10.61
CA GLU A 85 -4.55 6.91 -11.14
C GLU A 85 -3.53 6.83 -12.29
N ASP A 86 -3.45 7.86 -13.14
CA ASP A 86 -2.47 7.89 -14.24
C ASP A 86 -1.03 7.98 -13.70
N GLU A 87 -0.77 8.87 -12.75
CA GLU A 87 0.55 9.01 -12.12
C GLU A 87 0.95 7.76 -11.32
N VAL A 88 0.02 7.17 -10.57
CA VAL A 88 0.27 5.91 -9.84
C VAL A 88 0.53 4.77 -10.82
N GLY A 89 -0.21 4.69 -11.93
CA GLY A 89 -0.01 3.69 -12.97
C GLY A 89 1.35 3.82 -13.66
N ALA A 90 1.73 5.03 -14.04
CA ALA A 90 3.04 5.33 -14.63
C ALA A 90 4.18 4.95 -13.68
N GLN A 91 4.07 5.33 -12.40
CA GLN A 91 5.06 5.00 -11.38
C GLN A 91 5.13 3.49 -11.14
N PHE A 92 3.99 2.80 -11.10
CA PHE A 92 3.92 1.35 -10.94
C PHE A 92 4.67 0.64 -12.06
N ILE A 93 4.41 1.00 -13.32
CA ILE A 93 5.09 0.41 -14.50
C ILE A 93 6.60 0.68 -14.44
N GLN A 94 7.01 1.89 -14.06
CA GLN A 94 8.43 2.26 -13.98
C GLN A 94 9.19 1.48 -12.90
N ARG A 95 8.54 1.17 -11.78
CA ARG A 95 9.18 0.72 -10.54
C ARG A 95 8.82 -0.68 -10.08
N CYS A 96 7.97 -1.39 -10.82
CA CYS A 96 7.69 -2.80 -10.56
C CYS A 96 8.98 -3.64 -10.69
N ALA A 97 9.19 -4.59 -9.79
CA ALA A 97 10.41 -5.39 -9.72
C ALA A 97 10.57 -6.32 -10.95
N SER A 98 9.47 -6.83 -11.50
CA SER A 98 9.51 -7.82 -12.58
C SER A 98 9.56 -7.17 -13.98
N SER A 99 10.72 -7.19 -14.62
CA SER A 99 10.88 -6.72 -16.02
C SER A 99 9.97 -7.47 -17.02
N LYS A 100 9.77 -8.78 -16.84
CA LYS A 100 8.87 -9.57 -17.70
C LYS A 100 7.41 -9.10 -17.58
N PHE A 101 6.98 -8.79 -16.36
CA PHE A 101 5.63 -8.28 -16.12
C PHE A 101 5.45 -6.89 -16.74
N ARG A 102 6.43 -6.01 -16.55
CA ARG A 102 6.47 -4.68 -17.18
C ARG A 102 6.32 -4.74 -18.69
N LYS A 103 7.09 -5.61 -19.36
CA LYS A 103 7.00 -5.81 -20.80
C LYS A 103 5.61 -6.27 -21.24
N ARG A 104 4.96 -7.13 -20.45
CA ARG A 104 3.60 -7.60 -20.76
C ARG A 104 2.58 -6.46 -20.65
N ILE A 105 2.64 -5.65 -19.61
CA ILE A 105 1.74 -4.49 -19.45
C ILE A 105 1.90 -3.54 -20.64
N LEU A 106 3.14 -3.21 -21.02
CA LEU A 106 3.42 -2.29 -22.13
C LEU A 106 3.02 -2.82 -23.52
N GLN A 107 2.71 -4.12 -23.65
CA GLN A 107 2.20 -4.69 -24.91
C GLN A 107 0.71 -4.42 -25.12
N GLU A 108 -0.06 -4.24 -24.04
CA GLU A 108 -1.49 -4.03 -24.10
C GLU A 108 -1.81 -2.54 -23.87
N PRO A 109 -2.17 -1.78 -24.93
CA PRO A 109 -2.50 -0.37 -24.76
C PRO A 109 -3.79 -0.22 -23.94
N ASN A 110 -3.83 0.82 -23.11
CA ASN A 110 -5.00 1.21 -22.28
C ASN A 110 -5.42 0.20 -21.20
N MET A 111 -4.48 -0.59 -20.68
CA MET A 111 -4.76 -1.48 -19.55
C MET A 111 -4.91 -0.66 -18.25
N GLY A 112 -6.08 -0.76 -17.61
CA GLY A 112 -6.32 -0.08 -16.33
C GLY A 112 -5.64 -0.80 -15.17
N MET A 113 -5.52 -0.15 -14.01
CA MET A 113 -4.86 -0.77 -12.86
C MET A 113 -5.55 -2.06 -12.38
N GLN A 114 -6.88 -2.11 -12.41
CA GLN A 114 -7.60 -3.34 -12.02
C GLN A 114 -7.28 -4.52 -12.96
N ASP A 115 -7.09 -4.25 -14.25
CA ASP A 115 -6.71 -5.25 -15.24
C ASP A 115 -5.27 -5.74 -14.99
N ILE A 116 -4.36 -4.82 -14.65
CA ILE A 116 -2.97 -5.15 -14.30
C ILE A 116 -2.91 -6.06 -13.06
N LEU A 117 -3.69 -5.77 -12.02
CA LEU A 117 -3.74 -6.61 -10.82
C LEU A 117 -4.32 -8.00 -11.13
N THR A 118 -5.40 -8.06 -11.93
CA THR A 118 -6.00 -9.32 -12.37
C THR A 118 -5.02 -10.16 -13.20
N LEU A 119 -4.24 -9.51 -14.07
CA LEU A 119 -3.19 -10.15 -14.85
C LEU A 119 -2.10 -10.74 -13.95
N GLU A 120 -1.71 -10.05 -12.89
CA GLU A 120 -0.73 -10.54 -11.92
C GLU A 120 -1.23 -11.78 -11.19
N GLN A 121 -2.46 -11.73 -10.68
CA GLN A 121 -3.09 -12.86 -10.00
C GLN A 121 -3.20 -14.08 -10.92
N SER A 122 -3.61 -13.87 -12.18
CA SER A 122 -3.66 -14.93 -13.20
C SER A 122 -2.28 -15.55 -13.45
N LYS A 123 -1.23 -14.73 -13.49
CA LYS A 123 0.15 -15.18 -13.66
C LYS A 123 0.64 -15.99 -12.45
N GLU A 124 0.37 -15.56 -11.23
CA GLU A 124 0.75 -16.30 -10.02
C GLU A 124 -0.01 -17.63 -9.90
N LEU A 125 -1.31 -17.64 -10.19
CA LEU A 125 -2.10 -18.87 -10.25
C LEU A 125 -1.58 -19.83 -11.32
N SER A 126 -1.23 -19.32 -12.50
CA SER A 126 -0.69 -20.13 -13.59
C SER A 126 0.66 -20.75 -13.23
N LYS A 127 1.55 -19.99 -12.58
CA LYS A 127 2.82 -20.53 -12.06
C LYS A 127 2.59 -21.63 -11.02
N ALA A 128 1.68 -21.40 -10.07
CA ALA A 128 1.38 -22.39 -9.03
C ALA A 128 0.82 -23.70 -9.64
N ARG A 129 -0.08 -23.58 -10.63
CA ARG A 129 -0.63 -24.72 -11.37
C ARG A 129 0.43 -25.47 -12.18
N ALA A 130 1.30 -24.76 -12.90
CA ALA A 130 2.39 -25.35 -13.66
C ALA A 130 3.37 -26.10 -12.74
N ALA A 131 3.78 -25.48 -11.62
CA ALA A 131 4.65 -26.12 -10.64
C ALA A 131 4.03 -27.40 -10.06
N ALA A 132 2.71 -27.42 -9.81
CA ALA A 132 2.02 -28.62 -9.34
C ALA A 132 1.98 -29.75 -10.39
N MET A 133 1.90 -29.41 -11.68
CA MET A 133 1.96 -30.40 -12.78
C MET A 133 3.36 -30.97 -12.98
N GLU A 134 4.39 -30.15 -12.76
CA GLU A 134 5.80 -30.52 -12.92
C GLU A 134 6.34 -31.33 -11.74
N GLN A 135 5.62 -31.40 -10.61
CA GLN A 135 5.98 -32.27 -9.50
C GLN A 135 5.83 -33.74 -9.91
N PRO A 136 6.89 -34.57 -9.76
CA PRO A 136 6.77 -35.99 -10.01
C PRO A 136 5.78 -36.59 -9.03
N GLN A 137 4.66 -37.11 -9.55
CA GLN A 137 3.72 -37.88 -8.74
C GLN A 137 4.42 -39.15 -8.27
N THR A 138 4.87 -39.20 -7.02
CA THR A 138 5.32 -40.44 -6.40
C THR A 138 4.12 -41.39 -6.33
N PRO A 139 4.20 -42.58 -6.96
CA PRO A 139 3.12 -43.56 -6.87
C PRO A 139 2.91 -43.97 -5.41
N GLN A 140 1.71 -43.74 -4.89
CA GLN A 140 1.25 -44.27 -3.61
C GLN A 140 1.16 -45.81 -3.74
N VAL A 141 2.23 -46.51 -3.38
CA VAL A 141 2.23 -47.98 -3.27
C VAL A 141 1.30 -48.35 -2.12
N LYS A 142 0.12 -48.90 -2.43
CA LYS A 142 -0.80 -49.48 -1.45
C LYS A 142 -0.06 -50.53 -0.65
N ALA A 143 0.12 -50.31 0.65
CA ALA A 143 0.67 -51.29 1.55
C ALA A 143 -0.21 -52.56 1.55
N LYS A 144 0.41 -53.70 1.25
CA LYS A 144 -0.22 -55.02 1.30
C LYS A 144 -0.52 -55.36 2.77
N PRO A 145 -1.76 -55.74 3.14
CA PRO A 145 -2.06 -56.09 4.52
C PRO A 145 -1.29 -57.36 4.92
N ALA A 146 -0.68 -57.32 6.10
CA ALA A 146 0.05 -58.43 6.68
C ALA A 146 -0.92 -59.56 7.06
N THR A 147 -0.74 -60.74 6.46
CA THR A 147 -1.38 -61.98 6.90
C THR A 147 -0.59 -62.53 8.08
N LEU A 148 -1.21 -62.63 9.26
CA LEU A 148 -0.64 -63.35 10.40
C LEU A 148 -0.61 -64.87 10.13
N CYS A 149 0.53 -65.48 10.47
CA CYS A 149 0.67 -66.93 10.69
C CYS A 149 -0.10 -67.37 11.93
#